data_AF-Q494F6-F1
#
_entry.id   AF-Q494F6-F1
#
_cell.length_a   1.000
_cell.length_b   1.000
_cell.length_c   1.000
_cell.angle_alpha   90.00
_cell.angle_beta   90.00
_cell.angle_gamma   90.00
#
_symmetry.space_group_name_H-M   'P 1'
#
loop_
_entity.id
_entity.type
_entity.pdbx_description
1 polymer ?
#
loop_
_entity_poly.entity_id
_entity_poly.type
_entity_poly.pdbx_seq_one_letter_code
_entity_poly.pdbx_strand_id
1 'polypeptide(L)'
;MKSNAYGKYKIILTYINILLAFTYSHALAYKKSQILQIYSECQSINMLTNTIIFTDRVMLKYKNIDLYADKILISHTEDTHHLSMIEAHGNPVTLNQTQKMGNMIFAQSSIIHYNTSDDTITLIGNAYIKQSGNSIQSDKIIYSIKNKQIKAISNQGNKVITILSKKSI
;
A
#
# COMPACT_ATOMS: atom_id res chain seq x y z
N MET A 1 71.10 -47.03 16.19
CA MET A 1 72.29 -46.15 16.11
C MET A 1 72.02 -45.05 15.09
N LYS A 2 72.04 -43.77 15.53
CA LYS A 2 72.29 -42.51 14.75
C LYS A 2 71.34 -42.24 13.55
N SER A 3 70.92 -41.03 13.18
CA SER A 3 71.17 -39.65 13.59
C SER A 3 70.17 -38.77 12.82
N ASN A 4 69.84 -37.61 13.40
CA ASN A 4 69.14 -36.47 12.81
C ASN A 4 69.49 -36.18 11.33
N ALA A 5 68.49 -35.69 10.59
CA ALA A 5 68.69 -34.72 9.52
C ALA A 5 67.43 -33.84 9.31
N TYR A 6 67.18 -32.92 10.26
CA TYR A 6 66.47 -31.69 9.91
C TYR A 6 67.47 -30.76 9.24
N GLY A 7 67.28 -30.49 7.94
CA GLY A 7 68.09 -29.51 7.26
C GLY A 7 67.76 -29.35 5.77
N LYS A 8 67.29 -28.14 5.44
CA LYS A 8 67.58 -27.44 4.17
C LYS A 8 66.71 -27.78 2.95
N TYR A 9 65.43 -27.45 3.01
CA TYR A 9 64.76 -26.85 1.84
C TYR A 9 63.92 -25.66 2.29
N LYS A 10 64.62 -24.53 2.45
CA LYS A 10 64.02 -23.22 2.30
C LYS A 10 63.85 -23.03 0.79
N ILE A 11 62.75 -22.38 0.40
CA ILE A 11 62.45 -21.77 -0.90
C ILE A 11 61.41 -22.56 -1.75
N ILE A 12 60.39 -21.81 -2.18
CA ILE A 12 59.40 -22.01 -3.25
C ILE A 12 58.10 -22.76 -2.86
N LEU A 13 57.04 -22.03 -2.49
CA LEU A 13 55.96 -21.65 -3.42
C LEU A 13 54.88 -20.83 -2.69
N THR A 14 54.71 -19.60 -3.16
CA THR A 14 53.61 -18.68 -2.86
C THR A 14 52.27 -19.27 -3.31
N TYR A 15 51.26 -19.30 -2.42
CA TYR A 15 49.85 -19.17 -2.82
C TYR A 15 49.13 -18.24 -1.84
N ILE A 16 49.22 -16.94 -2.14
CA ILE A 16 48.22 -15.95 -1.78
C ILE A 16 46.96 -16.28 -2.57
N ASN A 17 45.83 -16.44 -1.87
CA ASN A 17 44.51 -15.90 -2.22
C ASN A 17 43.51 -16.43 -1.17
N ILE A 18 43.53 -15.85 0.03
CA ILE A 18 42.38 -15.94 0.92
C ILE A 18 41.27 -15.16 0.25
N LEU A 19 40.28 -15.94 -0.18
CA LEU A 19 39.04 -15.59 -0.84
C LEU A 19 38.35 -14.35 -0.21
N LEU A 20 38.67 -13.15 -0.72
CA LEU A 20 37.71 -12.05 -0.71
C LEU A 20 36.67 -12.34 -1.80
N ALA A 21 35.68 -13.15 -1.44
CA ALA A 21 34.36 -12.99 -2.01
C ALA A 21 33.47 -12.52 -0.86
N PHE A 22 33.56 -11.21 -0.56
CA PHE A 22 32.40 -10.49 -0.06
C PHE A 22 31.30 -10.74 -1.10
N THR A 23 30.45 -11.73 -0.84
CA THR A 23 29.18 -11.81 -1.54
C THR A 23 28.42 -10.57 -1.09
N TYR A 24 28.55 -9.51 -1.88
CA TYR A 24 27.56 -8.46 -1.91
C TYR A 24 26.26 -9.14 -2.28
N SER A 25 25.52 -9.56 -1.26
CA SER A 25 24.10 -9.83 -1.40
C SER A 25 23.45 -8.49 -1.69
N HIS A 26 23.56 -8.03 -2.94
CA HIS A 26 22.54 -7.20 -3.53
C HIS A 26 21.33 -8.12 -3.60
N ALA A 27 20.62 -8.23 -2.48
CA ALA A 27 19.23 -8.61 -2.51
C ALA A 27 18.58 -7.52 -3.35
N LEU A 28 18.50 -7.78 -4.65
CA LEU A 28 17.60 -7.10 -5.55
C LEU A 28 16.24 -7.34 -4.90
N ALA A 29 15.77 -6.36 -4.14
CA ALA A 29 14.46 -6.40 -3.55
C ALA A 29 13.51 -6.42 -4.74
N TYR A 30 13.17 -7.63 -5.20
CA TYR A 30 12.11 -7.86 -6.15
C TYR A 30 10.87 -7.30 -5.48
N LYS A 31 10.59 -6.02 -5.78
CA LYS A 31 9.50 -5.24 -5.22
C LYS A 31 8.26 -6.00 -5.63
N LYS A 32 7.75 -6.86 -4.74
CA LYS A 32 6.64 -7.78 -4.97
C LYS A 32 5.57 -6.98 -5.72
N SER A 33 5.40 -7.25 -7.02
CA SER A 33 4.44 -6.52 -7.84
C SER A 33 3.08 -6.73 -7.18
N GLN A 34 2.50 -5.65 -6.67
CA GLN A 34 1.24 -5.72 -5.96
C GLN A 34 0.14 -5.82 -7.02
N ILE A 35 -0.47 -7.00 -7.09
CA ILE A 35 -1.51 -7.30 -8.07
C ILE A 35 -2.76 -6.49 -7.72
N LEU A 36 -3.29 -5.78 -8.70
CA LEU A 36 -4.60 -5.14 -8.67
C LEU A 36 -5.62 -6.10 -9.30
N GLN A 37 -6.66 -6.45 -8.57
CA GLN A 37 -7.76 -7.29 -9.06
C GLN A 37 -9.07 -6.55 -8.95
N ILE A 38 -9.91 -6.60 -9.99
CA ILE A 38 -11.17 -5.89 -10.04
C ILE A 38 -12.22 -6.85 -10.58
N TYR A 39 -13.39 -6.86 -9.93
CA TYR A 39 -14.54 -7.65 -10.29
C TYR A 39 -15.70 -6.67 -10.49
N SER A 40 -16.37 -6.74 -11.64
CA SER A 40 -17.51 -5.89 -12.00
C SER A 40 -18.39 -6.63 -13.01
N GLU A 41 -19.61 -6.13 -13.24
CA GLU A 41 -20.44 -6.65 -14.34
C GLU A 41 -20.07 -5.98 -15.66
N CYS A 42 -19.73 -4.69 -15.61
CA CYS A 42 -19.42 -3.90 -16.79
C CYS A 42 -18.01 -3.30 -16.69
N GLN A 43 -17.34 -3.20 -17.84
CA GLN A 43 -16.05 -2.53 -17.99
C GLN A 43 -16.05 -1.73 -19.30
N SER A 44 -15.48 -0.53 -19.26
CA SER A 44 -15.22 0.33 -20.43
C SER A 44 -13.79 0.88 -20.35
N ILE A 45 -13.13 0.98 -21.50
CA ILE A 45 -11.77 1.51 -21.63
C ILE A 45 -11.81 2.71 -22.56
N ASN A 46 -11.35 3.86 -22.07
CA ASN A 46 -11.11 5.03 -22.90
C ASN A 46 -9.60 5.14 -23.17
N MET A 47 -9.19 4.82 -24.41
CA MET A 47 -7.79 4.88 -24.83
C MET A 47 -7.26 6.31 -24.99
N LEU A 48 -8.13 7.28 -25.29
CA LEU A 48 -7.73 8.70 -25.44
C LEU A 48 -7.35 9.30 -24.09
N THR A 49 -8.05 8.93 -23.03
CA THR A 49 -7.80 9.43 -21.66
C THR A 49 -7.05 8.42 -20.80
N ASN A 50 -6.61 7.30 -21.37
CA ASN A 50 -5.98 6.17 -20.67
C ASN A 50 -6.72 5.78 -19.36
N THR A 51 -8.06 5.79 -19.40
CA THR A 51 -8.93 5.58 -18.24
C THR A 51 -9.74 4.30 -18.39
N ILE A 52 -9.78 3.49 -17.34
CA ILE A 52 -10.63 2.29 -17.27
C ILE A 52 -11.75 2.53 -16.28
N ILE A 53 -12.99 2.26 -16.68
CA ILE A 53 -14.19 2.45 -15.88
C ILE A 53 -14.83 1.09 -15.66
N PHE A 54 -15.08 0.75 -14.39
CA PHE A 54 -15.79 -0.44 -13.95
C PHE A 54 -17.10 0.01 -13.30
N THR A 55 -18.22 -0.65 -13.63
CA THR A 55 -19.52 -0.35 -13.03
C THR A 55 -20.25 -1.61 -12.60
N ASP A 56 -21.23 -1.40 -11.71
CA ASP A 56 -22.18 -2.38 -11.20
C ASP A 56 -21.52 -3.42 -10.28
N ARG A 57 -21.77 -3.26 -8.97
CA ARG A 57 -21.27 -4.11 -7.87
C ARG A 57 -19.76 -4.36 -7.94
N VAL A 58 -18.99 -3.28 -8.03
CA VAL A 58 -17.55 -3.36 -8.22
C VAL A 58 -16.83 -3.71 -6.92
N MET A 59 -15.98 -4.74 -6.96
CA MET A 59 -15.03 -5.08 -5.91
C MET A 59 -13.60 -4.94 -6.43
N LEU A 60 -12.78 -4.15 -5.75
CA LEU A 60 -11.36 -3.97 -6.03
C LEU A 60 -10.51 -4.50 -4.87
N LYS A 61 -9.51 -5.31 -5.20
CA LYS A 61 -8.49 -5.80 -4.27
C LYS A 61 -7.12 -5.30 -4.69
N TYR A 62 -6.44 -4.62 -3.78
CA TYR A 62 -5.09 -4.11 -4.03
C TYR A 62 -4.29 -4.04 -2.74
N LYS A 63 -3.09 -4.63 -2.73
CA LYS A 63 -2.26 -4.76 -1.52
C LYS A 63 -3.04 -5.48 -0.40
N ASN A 64 -3.37 -4.74 0.66
CA ASN A 64 -4.13 -5.16 1.84
C ASN A 64 -5.48 -4.41 1.93
N ILE A 65 -5.95 -3.86 0.81
CA ILE A 65 -7.17 -3.08 0.68
C ILE A 65 -8.20 -3.89 -0.12
N ASP A 66 -9.39 -4.04 0.47
CA ASP A 66 -10.62 -4.43 -0.22
C ASP A 66 -11.55 -3.22 -0.31
N LEU A 67 -11.98 -2.86 -1.52
CA LEU A 67 -12.79 -1.68 -1.84
C LEU A 67 -14.05 -2.11 -2.58
N TYR A 68 -15.22 -1.68 -2.12
CA TYR A 68 -16.51 -1.97 -2.74
C TYR A 68 -17.22 -0.69 -3.13
N ALA A 69 -17.73 -0.63 -4.36
CA ALA A 69 -18.30 0.58 -4.95
C ALA A 69 -19.33 0.24 -6.04
N ASP A 70 -20.12 1.24 -6.43
CA ASP A 70 -21.01 1.14 -7.60
C ASP A 70 -20.22 1.38 -8.90
N LYS A 71 -19.19 2.23 -8.84
CA LYS A 71 -18.31 2.57 -9.96
C LYS A 71 -16.88 2.79 -9.49
N ILE A 72 -15.91 2.32 -10.26
CA ILE A 72 -14.49 2.61 -10.07
C ILE A 72 -13.87 3.11 -11.38
N LEU A 73 -13.13 4.20 -11.30
CA LEU A 73 -12.29 4.73 -12.37
C LEU A 73 -10.83 4.52 -11.99
N ILE A 74 -10.05 4.06 -12.96
CA ILE A 74 -8.61 3.88 -12.82
C ILE A 74 -7.90 4.68 -13.89
N SER A 75 -6.92 5.47 -13.47
CA SER A 75 -5.97 6.13 -14.36
C SER A 75 -4.54 5.70 -14.03
N HIS A 76 -3.69 5.80 -15.05
CA HIS A 76 -2.26 5.53 -14.95
C HIS A 76 -1.48 6.82 -15.19
N THR A 77 -0.25 6.90 -14.69
CA THR A 77 0.69 7.95 -15.09
C THR A 77 1.03 7.80 -16.56
N GLU A 78 1.03 8.90 -17.31
CA GLU A 78 1.31 8.90 -18.77
C GLU A 78 2.70 8.32 -19.07
N ASP A 79 3.71 8.66 -18.26
CA ASP A 79 5.10 8.31 -18.55
C ASP A 79 5.46 6.84 -18.30
N THR A 80 4.78 6.17 -17.36
CA THR A 80 5.25 4.88 -16.80
C THR A 80 4.19 3.79 -16.77
N HIS A 81 2.95 4.09 -17.19
CA HIS A 81 1.81 3.17 -17.08
C HIS A 81 1.64 2.61 -15.66
N HIS A 82 2.12 3.33 -14.64
CA HIS A 82 1.93 2.95 -13.26
C HIS A 82 0.55 3.40 -12.81
N LEU A 83 -0.15 2.51 -12.11
CA LEU A 83 -1.41 2.83 -11.45
C LEU A 83 -1.20 4.12 -10.64
N SER A 84 -1.95 5.19 -10.95
CA SER A 84 -1.75 6.51 -10.34
C SER A 84 -2.90 6.88 -9.40
N MET A 85 -4.13 6.58 -9.82
CA MET A 85 -5.34 6.95 -9.09
C MET A 85 -6.39 5.85 -9.19
N ILE A 86 -7.03 5.57 -8.06
CA ILE A 86 -8.28 4.83 -7.99
C ILE A 86 -9.34 5.79 -7.47
N GLU A 87 -10.39 6.03 -8.24
CA GLU A 87 -11.53 6.86 -7.85
C GLU A 87 -12.78 5.99 -7.82
N ALA A 88 -13.34 5.80 -6.63
CA ALA A 88 -14.51 4.98 -6.40
C ALA A 88 -15.70 5.84 -5.99
N HIS A 89 -16.87 5.52 -6.54
CA HIS A 89 -18.15 6.18 -6.28
C HIS A 89 -19.20 5.17 -5.87
N GLY A 90 -20.05 5.54 -4.93
CA GLY A 90 -21.16 4.70 -4.49
C GLY A 90 -21.97 5.29 -3.35
N ASN A 91 -22.99 4.57 -2.92
CA ASN A 91 -23.90 5.01 -1.87
C ASN A 91 -24.08 3.97 -0.74
N PRO A 92 -23.04 3.66 0.08
CA PRO A 92 -21.70 4.25 0.08
C PRO A 92 -20.64 3.37 -0.62
N VAL A 93 -19.46 3.94 -0.86
CA VAL A 93 -18.22 3.19 -1.05
C VAL A 93 -17.72 2.71 0.31
N THR A 94 -17.23 1.47 0.39
CA THR A 94 -16.59 0.93 1.60
C THR A 94 -15.18 0.45 1.31
N LEU A 95 -14.28 0.68 2.26
CA LEU A 95 -12.87 0.29 2.20
C LEU A 95 -12.46 -0.41 3.49
N ASN A 96 -11.91 -1.62 3.35
CA ASN A 96 -11.30 -2.38 4.44
C ASN A 96 -9.80 -2.48 4.19
N GLN A 97 -8.99 -2.06 5.17
CA GLN A 97 -7.55 -2.25 5.12
C GLN A 97 -7.06 -3.09 6.30
N THR A 98 -6.38 -4.19 6.00
CA THR A 98 -5.75 -5.04 7.02
C THR A 98 -4.33 -4.57 7.30
N GLN A 99 -4.06 -4.05 8.50
CA GLN A 99 -2.74 -3.62 8.93
C GLN A 99 -1.92 -4.77 9.56
N LYS A 100 -0.64 -4.49 9.84
CA LYS A 100 0.22 -5.43 10.58
C LYS A 100 -0.42 -5.78 11.94
N MET A 101 -0.23 -7.02 12.39
CA MET A 101 -0.76 -7.55 13.65
C MET A 101 -2.30 -7.67 13.71
N GLY A 102 -2.98 -7.70 12.56
CA GLY A 102 -4.43 -7.99 12.48
C GLY A 102 -5.34 -6.80 12.77
N ASN A 103 -4.80 -5.60 12.99
CA ASN A 103 -5.62 -4.40 13.11
C ASN A 103 -6.31 -4.09 11.78
N MET A 104 -7.61 -3.78 11.81
CA MET A 104 -8.37 -3.41 10.62
C MET A 104 -8.77 -1.94 10.68
N ILE A 105 -8.63 -1.25 9.55
CA ILE A 105 -9.26 0.04 9.31
C ILE A 105 -10.47 -0.21 8.42
N PHE A 106 -11.63 0.26 8.87
CA PHE A 106 -12.83 0.37 8.04
C PHE A 106 -13.04 1.83 7.69
N ALA A 107 -13.37 2.11 6.44
CA ALA A 107 -13.71 3.42 5.95
C ALA A 107 -14.93 3.37 5.03
N GLN A 108 -15.73 4.43 5.04
CA GLN A 108 -16.82 4.61 4.08
C GLN A 108 -17.03 6.08 3.74
N SER A 109 -17.50 6.35 2.54
CA SER A 109 -17.90 7.67 2.05
C SER A 109 -18.66 7.54 0.73
N SER A 110 -19.21 8.64 0.22
CA SER A 110 -19.80 8.66 -1.13
C SER A 110 -18.74 8.50 -2.22
N ILE A 111 -17.56 9.08 -2.01
CA ILE A 111 -16.44 9.00 -2.94
C ILE A 111 -15.16 8.65 -2.18
N ILE A 112 -14.36 7.72 -2.71
CA ILE A 112 -13.01 7.42 -2.24
C ILE A 112 -12.02 7.67 -3.36
N HIS A 113 -11.03 8.52 -3.10
CA HIS A 113 -9.88 8.76 -3.97
C HIS A 113 -8.65 8.12 -3.33
N TYR A 114 -7.94 7.26 -4.06
CA TYR A 114 -6.67 6.70 -3.61
C TYR A 114 -5.56 7.04 -4.60
N ASN A 115 -4.67 7.94 -4.17
CA ASN A 115 -3.43 8.23 -4.87
C ASN A 115 -2.38 7.20 -4.45
N THR A 116 -1.97 6.37 -5.39
CA THR A 116 -1.03 5.27 -5.17
C THR A 116 0.43 5.72 -5.12
N SER A 117 0.73 6.93 -5.61
CA SER A 117 2.10 7.48 -5.65
C SER A 117 2.59 7.91 -4.28
N ASP A 118 1.70 8.49 -3.46
CA ASP A 118 2.00 8.94 -2.10
C ASP A 118 1.32 8.11 -1.00
N ASP A 119 0.55 7.10 -1.40
CA ASP A 119 -0.22 6.24 -0.51
C ASP A 119 -1.26 7.02 0.34
N THR A 120 -1.96 7.97 -0.28
CA THR A 120 -3.00 8.81 0.35
C THR A 120 -4.41 8.44 -0.10
N ILE A 121 -5.27 8.09 0.87
CA ILE A 121 -6.71 7.86 0.69
C ILE A 121 -7.47 9.12 1.12
N THR A 122 -8.36 9.62 0.28
CA THR A 122 -9.26 10.74 0.58
C THR A 122 -10.71 10.27 0.49
N LEU A 123 -11.43 10.39 1.60
CA LEU A 123 -12.85 10.09 1.72
C LEU A 123 -13.63 11.41 1.62
N ILE A 124 -14.66 11.46 0.77
CA ILE A 124 -15.45 12.67 0.51
C ILE A 124 -16.93 12.34 0.55
N GLY A 125 -17.71 13.15 1.28
CA GLY A 125 -19.15 12.99 1.44
C GLY A 125 -19.46 11.91 2.47
N ASN A 126 -20.06 12.31 3.61
CA ASN A 126 -20.36 11.42 4.74
C ASN A 126 -19.15 10.54 5.14
N ALA A 127 -17.95 11.13 5.14
CA ALA A 127 -16.71 10.41 5.36
C ALA A 127 -16.63 9.87 6.79
N TYR A 128 -16.34 8.58 6.90
CA TYR A 128 -16.23 7.87 8.16
C TYR A 128 -15.03 6.93 8.15
N ILE A 129 -14.24 6.94 9.23
CA ILE A 129 -13.18 5.96 9.51
C ILE A 129 -13.39 5.35 10.88
N LYS A 130 -13.18 4.04 10.99
CA LYS A 130 -13.15 3.30 12.25
C LYS A 130 -11.85 2.48 12.38
N GLN A 131 -11.21 2.56 13.53
CA GLN A 131 -10.03 1.78 13.88
C GLN A 131 -10.03 1.43 15.36
N SER A 132 -9.91 0.14 15.69
CA SER A 132 -9.74 -0.35 17.07
C SER A 132 -10.78 0.20 18.06
N GLY A 133 -12.04 0.34 17.63
CA GLY A 133 -13.14 0.86 18.44
C GLY A 133 -13.30 2.39 18.42
N ASN A 134 -12.29 3.13 17.96
CA ASN A 134 -12.38 4.57 17.74
C ASN A 134 -12.98 4.86 16.36
N SER A 135 -13.67 5.99 16.21
CA SER A 135 -14.17 6.44 14.91
C SER A 135 -14.14 7.94 14.72
N ILE A 136 -14.04 8.36 13.47
CA ILE A 136 -14.06 9.76 13.04
C ILE A 136 -15.10 9.90 11.94
N GLN A 137 -15.97 10.91 12.02
CA GLN A 137 -16.93 11.30 11.00
C GLN A 137 -16.72 12.77 10.61
N SER A 138 -16.74 13.06 9.31
CA SER A 138 -16.54 14.40 8.76
C SER A 138 -17.08 14.51 7.33
N ASP A 139 -17.08 15.73 6.77
CA ASP A 139 -17.37 15.91 5.33
C ASP A 139 -16.25 15.34 4.45
N LYS A 140 -14.99 15.51 4.88
CA LYS A 140 -13.79 14.98 4.22
C LYS A 140 -12.82 14.40 5.24
N ILE A 141 -12.22 13.27 4.92
CA ILE A 141 -11.11 12.67 5.70
C ILE A 141 -9.97 12.34 4.75
N ILE A 142 -8.75 12.73 5.10
CA ILE A 142 -7.52 12.40 4.37
C ILE A 142 -6.70 11.46 5.26
N TYR A 143 -6.40 10.27 4.76
CA TYR A 143 -5.61 9.24 5.43
C TYR A 143 -4.33 8.96 4.62
N SER A 144 -3.19 9.36 5.17
CA SER A 144 -1.88 9.05 4.60
C SER A 144 -1.36 7.74 5.22
N ILE A 145 -1.37 6.65 4.45
CA ILE A 145 -0.97 5.32 4.93
C ILE A 145 0.50 5.32 5.34
N LYS A 146 1.36 5.93 4.50
CA LYS A 146 2.82 6.02 4.73
C LYS A 146 3.14 6.73 6.05
N ASN A 147 2.48 7.85 6.31
CA ASN A 147 2.71 8.69 7.49
C ASN A 147 1.88 8.26 8.71
N LYS A 148 0.98 7.29 8.54
CA LYS A 148 0.01 6.85 9.55
C LYS A 148 -0.78 8.03 10.16
N GLN A 149 -1.19 8.97 9.31
CA GLN A 149 -1.85 10.20 9.73
C GLN A 149 -3.26 10.29 9.16
N ILE A 150 -4.21 10.69 10.00
CA ILE A 150 -5.60 11.00 9.61
C ILE A 150 -5.86 12.48 9.86
N LYS A 151 -6.37 13.18 8.85
CA LYS A 151 -6.84 14.57 8.92
C LYS A 151 -8.31 14.63 8.53
N ALA A 152 -9.17 15.04 9.45
CA ALA A 152 -10.59 15.28 9.19
C ALA A 152 -10.87 16.77 8.99
N ILE A 153 -11.72 17.10 8.03
CA ILE A 153 -12.07 18.46 7.63
C ILE A 153 -13.58 18.52 7.45
N SER A 154 -14.23 19.45 8.13
CA SER A 154 -15.64 19.77 7.93
C SER A 154 -15.80 21.05 7.12
N ASN A 155 -16.89 21.14 6.36
CA ASN A 155 -17.32 22.34 5.68
C ASN A 155 -17.89 23.34 6.69
N GLN A 156 -18.04 24.60 6.29
CA GLN A 156 -18.57 25.66 7.17
C GLN A 156 -19.93 25.26 7.77
N GLY A 157 -20.03 25.32 9.10
CA GLY A 157 -21.23 24.96 9.85
C GLY A 157 -21.28 23.51 10.35
N ASN A 158 -20.51 22.59 9.74
CA ASN A 158 -20.42 21.20 10.16
C ASN A 158 -19.29 20.97 11.18
N LYS A 159 -19.38 19.87 11.94
CA LYS A 159 -18.38 19.48 12.94
C LYS A 159 -17.73 18.16 12.57
N VAL A 160 -16.43 18.05 12.87
CA VAL A 160 -15.75 16.75 12.96
C VAL A 160 -16.23 16.07 14.24
N ILE A 161 -16.69 14.82 14.15
CA ILE A 161 -17.12 14.02 15.29
C ILE A 161 -16.10 12.89 15.49
N THR A 162 -15.50 12.83 16.67
CA THR A 162 -14.56 11.76 17.05
C THR A 162 -15.10 11.02 18.27
N ILE A 163 -15.22 9.70 18.15
CA ILE A 163 -15.58 8.81 19.25
C ILE A 163 -14.35 8.01 19.62
N LEU A 164 -13.97 8.07 20.90
CA LEU A 164 -12.86 7.30 21.45
C LEU A 164 -13.42 6.23 22.38
N SER A 165 -13.16 4.97 22.06
CA SER A 165 -13.51 3.88 22.97
C SER A 165 -12.49 3.85 24.10
N LYS A 166 -12.97 4.00 25.36
CA LYS A 166 -12.14 3.76 26.54
C LYS A 166 -11.90 2.26 26.61
N LYS A 167 -10.65 1.83 26.43
CA LYS A 167 -10.29 0.43 26.68
C LYS A 167 -10.36 0.22 28.19
N SER A 168 -11.35 -0.52 28.69
CA SER A 168 -11.28 -1.04 30.05
C SER A 168 -10.16 -2.09 30.06
N ILE A 169 -9.10 -1.78 30.80
CA ILE A 169 -8.01 -2.72 31.12
C ILE A 169 -8.50 -3.59 32.28
#